data_AF-A0A2V7P014-F1
#
_entry.id   AF-A0A2V7P014-F1
#
_cell.length_a   1.000
_cell.length_b   1.000
_cell.length_c   1.000
_cell.angle_alpha   90.00
_cell.angle_beta   90.00
_cell.angle_gamma   90.00
#
_symmetry.space_group_name_H-M   'P 1'
#
loop_
_entity.id
_entity.type
_entity.pdbx_description
1 polymer ?
#
loop_
_entity_poly.entity_id
_entity_poly.type
_entity_poly.pdbx_seq_one_letter_code
_entity_poly.pdbx_strand_id
1 'polypeptide(L)'
;RDTVGALLRCGYRVDSSVCPFISWEDFDDGPNFVGAPLAPYHLAPDRDVTQPAPSGPLVEIPLSFGFSRRPFSFWEPVRRLLDVAPLRWFRLAGLAARTGVVKRVALSPELASVADMLTLSRQLLELGVPHLQLSWHTPSLKPGLSPFAATAADVARLYASVDAYLDGLARFTRVTFATISEAAALLCGDSATLEPHASATGVR
;
A
#
# COMPACT_ATOMS: atom_id res chain seq x y z
N ARG A 1 -21.10 3.04 3.24
CA ARG A 1 -21.46 2.35 1.97
C ARG A 1 -21.34 3.23 0.72
N ASP A 2 -20.82 4.46 0.81
CA ASP A 2 -20.47 5.28 -0.35
C ASP A 2 -19.20 6.08 -0.02
N THR A 3 -18.08 5.38 0.19
CA THR A 3 -16.80 6.02 0.54
C THR A 3 -16.34 6.92 -0.60
N VAL A 4 -16.45 6.45 -1.85
CA VAL A 4 -16.08 7.23 -3.05
C VAL A 4 -16.92 8.50 -3.14
N GLY A 5 -18.24 8.43 -3.04
CA GLY A 5 -19.09 9.62 -3.08
C GLY A 5 -18.88 10.54 -1.89
N ALA A 6 -18.57 10.03 -0.69
CA ALA A 6 -18.18 10.85 0.45
C ALA A 6 -16.88 11.63 0.19
N LEU A 7 -15.85 10.96 -0.35
CA LEU A 7 -14.59 11.58 -0.73
C LEU A 7 -14.80 12.70 -1.76
N LEU A 8 -15.60 12.44 -2.79
CA LEU A 8 -15.92 13.43 -3.82
C LEU A 8 -16.67 14.64 -3.26
N ARG A 9 -17.64 14.43 -2.36
CA ARG A 9 -18.37 15.52 -1.67
C ARG A 9 -17.44 16.38 -0.81
N CYS A 10 -16.38 15.79 -0.25
CA CYS A 10 -15.35 16.51 0.48
C CYS A 10 -14.29 17.17 -0.42
N GLY A 11 -14.38 17.00 -1.75
CA GLY A 11 -13.44 17.62 -2.70
C GLY A 11 -12.19 16.80 -2.99
N TYR A 12 -12.07 15.58 -2.47
CA TYR A 12 -10.94 14.71 -2.80
C TYR A 12 -11.02 14.24 -4.26
N ARG A 13 -9.84 14.06 -4.87
CA ARG A 13 -9.66 13.59 -6.26
C ARG A 13 -8.73 12.38 -6.37
N VAL A 14 -8.03 12.07 -5.29
CA VAL A 14 -7.12 10.95 -5.19
C VAL A 14 -7.38 10.24 -3.87
N ASP A 15 -7.46 8.91 -3.93
CA ASP A 15 -7.50 8.01 -2.78
C ASP A 15 -6.32 7.01 -2.86
N SER A 16 -5.99 6.44 -1.71
CA SER A 16 -4.94 5.44 -1.58
C SER A 16 -5.22 4.54 -0.38
N SER A 17 -6.43 3.99 -0.38
CA SER A 17 -6.95 3.16 0.71
C SER A 17 -6.99 1.68 0.32
N VAL A 18 -6.95 1.37 -0.97
CA VAL A 18 -7.06 0.01 -1.48
C VAL A 18 -5.78 -0.76 -1.15
N CYS A 19 -5.97 -1.87 -0.43
CA CYS A 19 -4.92 -2.82 -0.08
C CYS A 19 -5.13 -4.14 -0.85
N PRO A 20 -4.56 -4.32 -2.05
CA PRO A 20 -4.77 -5.54 -2.82
C PRO A 20 -4.53 -6.81 -2.00
N PHE A 21 -5.33 -7.84 -2.26
CA PHE A 21 -5.30 -9.15 -1.57
C PHE A 21 -5.77 -9.15 -0.10
N ILE A 22 -6.42 -8.08 0.37
CA ILE A 22 -6.95 -8.00 1.74
C ILE A 22 -8.47 -7.87 1.73
N SER A 23 -9.14 -8.68 2.54
CA SER A 23 -10.53 -8.48 2.90
C SER A 23 -10.63 -7.97 4.33
N TRP A 24 -11.45 -6.94 4.52
CA TRP A 24 -11.84 -6.41 5.83
C TRP A 24 -13.28 -6.77 6.21
N GLU A 25 -13.93 -7.70 5.48
CA GLU A 25 -15.33 -8.09 5.71
C GLU A 25 -15.57 -8.59 7.15
N ASP A 26 -14.56 -9.19 7.78
CA ASP A 26 -14.63 -9.65 9.17
C ASP A 26 -14.58 -8.51 10.21
N PHE A 27 -14.36 -7.25 9.78
CA PHE A 27 -14.21 -6.08 10.63
C PHE A 27 -15.24 -5.02 10.24
N ASP A 28 -16.34 -4.93 10.99
CA ASP A 28 -17.38 -3.90 10.87
C ASP A 28 -17.93 -3.70 9.45
N ASP A 29 -18.20 -4.81 8.73
CA ASP A 29 -18.63 -4.80 7.32
C ASP A 29 -17.66 -4.02 6.40
N GLY A 30 -16.35 -4.13 6.68
CA GLY A 30 -15.28 -3.46 5.96
C GLY A 30 -15.17 -3.91 4.49
N PRO A 31 -14.46 -3.11 3.65
CA PRO A 31 -14.34 -3.39 2.22
C PRO A 31 -13.51 -4.64 1.94
N ASN A 32 -13.84 -5.31 0.83
CA ASN A 32 -13.05 -6.38 0.27
C ASN A 32 -12.20 -5.86 -0.89
N PHE A 33 -10.88 -5.91 -0.76
CA PHE A 33 -9.94 -5.48 -1.81
C PHE A 33 -9.30 -6.65 -2.55
N VAL A 34 -9.80 -7.87 -2.33
CA VAL A 34 -9.32 -9.03 -3.08
C VAL A 34 -9.78 -8.92 -4.54
N GLY A 35 -8.82 -9.04 -5.46
CA GLY A 35 -9.06 -8.81 -6.89
C GLY A 35 -8.88 -7.36 -7.35
N ALA A 36 -8.57 -6.43 -6.44
CA ALA A 36 -8.26 -5.05 -6.82
C ALA A 36 -7.03 -4.95 -7.75
N PRO A 37 -7.01 -3.98 -8.69
CA PRO A 37 -5.83 -3.68 -9.49
C PRO A 37 -4.60 -3.34 -8.65
N LEU A 38 -3.42 -3.71 -9.14
CA LEU A 38 -2.14 -3.34 -8.54
C LEU A 38 -1.61 -2.00 -9.05
N ALA A 39 -1.99 -1.61 -10.27
CA ALA A 39 -1.64 -0.34 -10.88
C ALA A 39 -2.74 0.72 -10.62
N PRO A 40 -2.43 2.02 -10.74
CA PRO A 40 -3.41 3.09 -10.60
C PRO A 40 -4.62 2.93 -11.51
N TYR A 41 -5.80 3.29 -11.01
CA TYR A 41 -7.06 3.21 -11.76
C TYR A 41 -8.07 4.23 -11.26
N HIS A 42 -9.12 4.45 -12.05
CA HIS A 42 -10.19 5.37 -11.70
C HIS A 42 -11.33 4.64 -10.98
N LEU A 43 -11.90 5.31 -9.99
CA LEU A 43 -13.04 4.90 -9.18
C LEU A 43 -14.26 5.78 -9.49
N ALA A 44 -15.44 5.19 -9.38
CA ALA A 44 -16.71 5.90 -9.50
C ALA A 44 -17.65 5.54 -8.33
N PRO A 45 -18.55 6.46 -7.92
CA PRO A 45 -19.64 6.11 -7.01
C PRO A 45 -20.46 4.93 -7.53
N ASP A 46 -21.14 4.24 -6.61
CA ASP A 46 -22.06 3.13 -6.89
C ASP A 46 -21.41 1.92 -7.60
N ARG A 47 -20.08 1.80 -7.51
CA ARG A 47 -19.31 0.65 -7.99
C ARG A 47 -18.42 0.09 -6.89
N ASP A 48 -18.12 -1.19 -7.01
CA ASP A 48 -17.15 -1.84 -6.13
C ASP A 48 -15.75 -1.25 -6.40
N VAL A 49 -15.03 -0.94 -5.33
CA VAL A 49 -13.70 -0.31 -5.40
C VAL A 49 -12.66 -1.19 -6.07
N THR A 50 -12.89 -2.50 -6.22
CA THR A 50 -12.01 -3.40 -6.97
C THR A 50 -12.22 -3.33 -8.48
N GLN A 51 -13.26 -2.65 -8.96
CA GLN A 51 -13.61 -2.56 -10.38
C GLN A 51 -13.20 -1.22 -10.97
N PRO A 52 -12.27 -1.18 -11.93
CA PRO A 52 -11.93 0.05 -12.64
C PRO A 52 -13.14 0.70 -13.31
N ALA A 53 -13.23 2.01 -13.15
CA ALA A 53 -14.18 2.87 -13.84
C ALA A 53 -13.39 3.85 -14.70
N PRO A 54 -13.10 3.57 -15.99
CA PRO A 54 -12.18 4.38 -16.81
C PRO A 54 -12.47 5.88 -16.90
N SER A 55 -13.72 6.30 -16.66
CA SER A 55 -14.14 7.72 -16.62
C SER A 55 -14.56 8.16 -15.21
N GLY A 56 -14.02 7.49 -14.20
CA GLY A 56 -14.30 7.72 -12.79
C GLY A 56 -13.64 9.02 -12.30
N PRO A 57 -14.36 9.83 -11.48
CA PRO A 57 -13.87 11.14 -11.04
C PRO A 57 -12.83 11.09 -9.91
N LEU A 58 -12.53 9.91 -9.37
CA LEU A 58 -11.56 9.70 -8.29
C LEU A 58 -10.46 8.76 -8.78
N VAL A 59 -9.20 9.11 -8.58
CA VAL A 59 -8.06 8.23 -8.89
C VAL A 59 -7.68 7.44 -7.65
N GLU A 60 -7.56 6.13 -7.75
CA GLU A 60 -6.98 5.28 -6.71
C GLU A 60 -5.51 4.99 -7.04
N ILE A 61 -4.64 5.19 -6.06
CA ILE A 61 -3.26 4.70 -6.06
C ILE A 61 -3.17 3.56 -5.04
N PRO A 62 -3.24 2.29 -5.49
CA PRO A 62 -3.26 1.15 -4.56
C PRO A 62 -1.97 1.07 -3.75
N LEU A 63 -2.11 0.67 -2.49
CA LEU A 63 -0.96 0.33 -1.67
C LEU A 63 -0.22 -0.86 -2.26
N SER A 64 1.11 -0.86 -2.14
CA SER A 64 1.93 -1.92 -2.68
C SER A 64 1.89 -3.18 -1.80
N PHE A 65 0.96 -4.07 -2.14
CA PHE A 65 0.80 -5.39 -1.54
C PHE A 65 1.09 -6.50 -2.56
N GLY A 66 1.51 -7.66 -2.05
CA GLY A 66 1.70 -8.85 -2.85
C GLY A 66 2.14 -10.03 -2.01
N PHE A 67 2.86 -10.96 -2.64
CA PHE A 67 3.30 -12.19 -1.99
C PHE A 67 4.81 -12.37 -2.12
N SER A 68 5.44 -13.08 -1.19
CA SER A 68 6.88 -13.35 -1.24
C SER A 68 7.31 -14.29 -2.38
N ARG A 69 6.36 -14.98 -3.02
CA ARG A 69 6.61 -15.86 -4.17
C ARG A 69 5.60 -15.62 -5.28
N ARG A 70 6.07 -15.82 -6.51
CA ARG A 70 5.26 -15.84 -7.74
C ARG A 70 4.78 -17.25 -8.09
N PRO A 71 3.75 -17.39 -8.94
CA PRO A 71 2.85 -16.32 -9.42
C PRO A 71 1.79 -15.96 -8.37
N PHE A 72 1.41 -14.68 -8.27
CA PHE A 72 0.45 -14.21 -7.25
C PHE A 72 -0.93 -14.87 -7.40
N SER A 73 -1.36 -15.14 -8.63
CA SER A 73 -2.62 -15.83 -8.95
C SER A 73 -2.73 -17.24 -8.39
N PHE A 74 -1.59 -17.92 -8.18
CA PHE A 74 -1.58 -19.24 -7.54
C PHE A 74 -1.64 -19.14 -6.01
N TRP A 75 -0.92 -18.17 -5.45
CA TRP A 75 -0.79 -18.06 -3.99
C TRP A 75 -1.95 -17.36 -3.31
N GLU A 76 -2.69 -16.53 -4.03
CA GLU A 76 -3.87 -15.86 -3.48
C GLU A 76 -4.96 -16.86 -3.04
N PRO A 77 -5.46 -17.81 -3.87
CA PRO A 77 -6.43 -18.81 -3.42
C PRO A 77 -5.89 -19.71 -2.29
N VAL A 78 -4.62 -20.12 -2.39
CA VAL A 78 -3.95 -20.95 -1.36
C VAL A 78 -3.93 -20.21 -0.02
N ARG A 79 -3.62 -18.90 -0.04
CA ARG A 79 -3.60 -18.10 1.18
C ARG A 79 -4.99 -17.89 1.76
N ARG A 80 -6.00 -17.61 0.93
CA ARG A 80 -7.40 -17.49 1.39
C ARG A 80 -7.88 -18.78 2.07
N LEU A 81 -7.52 -19.94 1.53
CA LEU A 81 -7.83 -21.24 2.14
C LEU A 81 -7.14 -21.43 3.51
N LEU A 82 -5.91 -20.95 3.66
CA LEU A 82 -5.20 -20.97 4.95
C LEU A 82 -5.79 -19.99 5.96
N ASP A 83 -6.32 -18.85 5.50
CA ASP A 83 -6.90 -17.82 6.36
C ASP A 83 -8.33 -18.18 6.84
N VAL A 84 -9.10 -19.01 6.12
CA VAL A 84 -10.43 -19.51 6.58
C VAL A 84 -10.36 -20.63 7.62
N ALA A 85 -9.20 -21.22 7.86
CA ALA A 85 -9.06 -22.23 8.90
C ALA A 85 -9.16 -21.58 10.30
N PRO A 86 -9.85 -22.20 11.29
CA PRO A 86 -10.07 -21.64 12.62
C PRO A 86 -8.80 -21.50 13.49
N LEU A 87 -7.60 -21.65 12.90
CA LEU A 87 -6.32 -21.38 13.53
C LEU A 87 -6.04 -19.87 13.72
N ARG A 88 -6.94 -18.98 13.29
CA ARG A 88 -6.85 -17.50 13.42
C ARG A 88 -6.59 -16.99 14.85
N TRP A 89 -6.87 -17.77 15.89
CA TRP A 89 -6.62 -17.36 17.29
C TRP A 89 -5.32 -17.92 17.88
N PHE A 90 -4.78 -19.03 17.37
CA PHE A 90 -3.53 -19.58 17.88
C PHE A 90 -2.33 -19.03 17.09
N ARG A 91 -1.78 -17.91 17.57
CA ARG A 91 -0.33 -17.69 17.68
C ARG A 91 0.55 -18.00 16.44
N LEU A 92 0.16 -17.59 15.23
CA LEU A 92 0.97 -17.84 14.02
C LEU A 92 1.38 -16.60 13.22
N ALA A 93 1.14 -15.39 13.71
CA ALA A 93 1.86 -14.21 13.18
C ALA A 93 3.38 -14.31 13.40
N GLY A 94 3.83 -15.08 14.41
CA GLY A 94 5.25 -15.31 14.71
C GLY A 94 5.86 -16.61 14.17
N LEU A 95 5.07 -17.68 13.96
CA LEU A 95 5.62 -19.01 13.57
C LEU A 95 5.42 -19.36 12.08
N ALA A 96 4.46 -18.75 11.37
CA ALA A 96 4.37 -18.87 9.91
C ALA A 96 5.53 -18.16 9.18
N ALA A 97 6.32 -17.35 9.90
CA ALA A 97 7.53 -16.73 9.38
C ALA A 97 8.65 -17.75 9.06
N ARG A 98 8.58 -18.99 9.59
CA ARG A 98 9.66 -19.99 9.51
C ARG A 98 9.36 -21.21 8.62
N THR A 99 8.13 -21.41 8.14
CA THR A 99 7.80 -22.59 7.31
C THR A 99 8.01 -22.41 5.81
N GLY A 100 8.52 -21.25 5.36
CA GLY A 100 8.77 -21.00 3.93
C GLY A 100 7.52 -20.95 3.06
N VAL A 101 6.32 -21.06 3.66
CA VAL A 101 5.02 -20.87 3.00
C VAL A 101 4.88 -19.40 2.65
N VAL A 102 4.22 -19.13 1.52
CA VAL A 102 4.13 -17.80 0.93
C VAL A 102 3.58 -16.76 1.88
N LYS A 103 4.34 -15.68 2.05
CA LYS A 103 4.03 -14.57 2.93
C LYS A 103 3.32 -13.50 2.11
N ARG A 104 2.23 -12.93 2.61
CA ARG A 104 1.71 -11.67 2.10
C ARG A 104 2.66 -10.56 2.58
N VAL A 105 3.12 -9.72 1.66
CA VAL A 105 4.08 -8.65 1.93
C VAL A 105 3.41 -7.32 1.59
N ALA A 106 3.62 -6.32 2.43
CA ALA A 106 3.30 -4.93 2.18
C ALA A 106 4.63 -4.16 2.08
N LEU A 107 4.68 -3.11 1.26
CA LEU A 107 5.76 -2.12 1.35
C LEU A 107 5.54 -1.24 2.58
N SER A 108 5.89 -1.78 3.74
CA SER A 108 5.85 -1.06 5.01
C SER A 108 6.98 -1.55 5.92
N PRO A 109 7.82 -0.64 6.45
CA PRO A 109 8.87 -1.02 7.40
C PRO A 109 8.31 -1.50 8.74
N GLU A 110 7.01 -1.32 9.01
CA GLU A 110 6.33 -1.84 10.20
C GLU A 110 5.97 -3.33 10.07
N LEU A 111 5.74 -3.80 8.84
CA LEU A 111 5.13 -5.10 8.56
C LEU A 111 6.07 -6.07 7.85
N ALA A 112 7.12 -5.56 7.19
CA ALA A 112 7.99 -6.36 6.33
C ALA A 112 9.47 -6.05 6.55
N SER A 113 10.30 -7.07 6.35
CA SER A 113 11.75 -6.88 6.31
C SER A 113 12.18 -6.15 5.03
N VAL A 114 13.34 -5.48 5.04
CA VAL A 114 13.92 -4.85 3.85
C VAL A 114 14.06 -5.86 2.70
N ALA A 115 14.47 -7.09 2.99
CA ALA A 115 14.61 -8.14 1.97
C ALA A 115 13.27 -8.52 1.33
N ASP A 116 12.19 -8.62 2.13
CA ASP A 116 10.85 -8.90 1.64
C ASP A 116 10.32 -7.72 0.80
N MET A 117 10.52 -6.48 1.25
CA MET A 117 10.12 -5.27 0.51
C MET A 117 10.83 -5.16 -0.84
N LEU A 118 12.14 -5.41 -0.91
CA LEU A 118 12.89 -5.40 -2.17
C LEU A 118 12.44 -6.54 -3.10
N THR A 119 12.11 -7.71 -2.54
CA THR A 119 11.58 -8.84 -3.31
C THR A 119 10.22 -8.49 -3.92
N LEU A 120 9.30 -7.94 -3.12
CA LEU A 120 8.00 -7.48 -3.59
C LEU A 120 8.15 -6.39 -4.65
N SER A 121 9.06 -5.43 -4.45
CA SER A 121 9.29 -4.33 -5.38
C SER A 121 9.71 -4.84 -6.76
N ARG A 122 10.67 -5.76 -6.83
CA ARG A 122 11.06 -6.38 -8.11
C ARG A 122 9.89 -7.06 -8.78
N GLN A 123 9.10 -7.80 -8.01
CA GLN A 123 7.95 -8.52 -8.54
C GLN A 123 6.85 -7.57 -9.05
N LEU A 124 6.58 -6.45 -8.36
CA LEU A 124 5.61 -5.46 -8.83
C LEU A 124 6.09 -4.77 -10.12
N LEU A 125 7.36 -4.37 -10.17
CA LEU A 125 7.95 -3.77 -11.38
C LEU A 125 7.94 -4.75 -12.57
N GLU A 126 8.29 -6.02 -12.34
CA GLU A 126 8.20 -7.08 -13.36
C GLU A 126 6.76 -7.39 -13.79
N LEU A 127 5.73 -7.03 -12.99
CA LEU A 127 4.32 -7.10 -13.39
C LEU A 127 3.88 -5.85 -14.17
N GLY A 128 4.77 -4.89 -14.38
CA GLY A 128 4.46 -3.62 -15.06
C GLY A 128 3.71 -2.62 -14.16
N VAL A 129 3.71 -2.83 -12.83
CA VAL A 129 3.15 -1.83 -11.90
C VAL A 129 4.05 -0.59 -11.92
N PRO A 130 3.51 0.60 -12.25
CA PRO A 130 4.34 1.77 -12.52
C PRO A 130 4.72 2.56 -11.26
N HIS A 131 4.28 2.13 -10.07
CA HIS A 131 4.57 2.77 -8.79
C HIS A 131 4.91 1.77 -7.69
N LEU A 132 5.57 2.28 -6.64
CA LEU A 132 5.84 1.56 -5.40
C LEU A 132 5.52 2.50 -4.25
N GLN A 133 4.52 2.16 -3.45
CA GLN A 133 4.07 2.97 -2.32
C GLN A 133 4.55 2.38 -1.00
N LEU A 134 5.53 3.04 -0.39
CA LEU A 134 6.02 2.72 0.94
C LEU A 134 5.16 3.45 1.99
N SER A 135 4.57 2.74 2.94
CA SER A 135 3.67 3.32 3.95
C SER A 135 4.01 2.91 5.38
N TRP A 136 3.78 3.81 6.32
CA TRP A 136 3.88 3.58 7.77
C TRP A 136 3.07 4.66 8.49
N HIS A 137 2.84 4.47 9.78
CA HIS A 137 1.99 5.34 10.57
C HIS A 137 2.83 6.27 11.44
N THR A 138 2.43 7.54 11.53
CA THR A 138 3.08 8.54 12.39
C THR A 138 3.31 8.09 13.84
N PRO A 139 2.40 7.32 14.49
CA PRO A 139 2.65 6.76 15.83
C PRO A 139 3.93 5.91 15.93
N SER A 140 4.35 5.26 14.84
CA SER A 140 5.60 4.48 14.82
C SER A 140 6.86 5.34 14.77
N LEU A 141 6.72 6.66 14.61
CA LEU A 141 7.82 7.62 14.69
C LEU A 141 8.08 8.10 16.13
N LYS A 142 7.25 7.68 17.09
CA LYS A 142 7.40 8.04 18.50
C LYS A 142 7.35 6.80 19.40
N PRO A 143 8.30 6.65 20.34
CA PRO A 143 8.32 5.51 21.25
C PRO A 143 7.03 5.39 22.06
N GLY A 144 6.50 4.17 22.14
CA GLY A 144 5.37 3.81 22.99
C GLY A 144 3.99 4.20 22.45
N LEU A 145 3.89 4.79 21.25
CA LEU A 145 2.61 5.13 20.61
C LEU A 145 2.11 4.09 19.60
N SER A 146 2.92 3.07 19.32
CA SER A 146 2.63 2.04 18.32
C SER A 146 3.14 0.69 18.80
N PRO A 147 2.44 -0.43 18.51
CA PRO A 147 2.98 -1.77 18.74
C PRO A 147 4.25 -2.05 17.93
N PHE A 148 4.50 -1.27 16.87
CA PHE A 148 5.69 -1.40 16.01
C PHE A 148 6.91 -0.64 16.55
N ALA A 149 6.71 0.32 17.44
CA ALA A 149 7.77 1.15 18.00
C ALA A 149 7.56 1.42 19.50
N ALA A 150 7.89 0.43 20.33
CA ALA A 150 7.77 0.56 21.79
C ALA A 150 8.90 1.42 22.37
N THR A 151 10.09 1.40 21.76
CA THR A 151 11.30 2.06 22.25
C THR A 151 11.91 3.01 21.23
N ALA A 152 12.80 3.90 21.67
CA ALA A 152 13.59 4.75 20.77
C ALA A 152 14.47 3.94 19.81
N ALA A 153 14.96 2.77 20.23
CA ALA A 153 15.71 1.88 19.37
C ALA A 153 14.83 1.29 18.26
N ASP A 154 13.54 1.09 18.50
CA ASP A 154 12.61 0.58 17.49
C ASP A 154 12.34 1.65 16.42
N VAL A 155 12.15 2.90 16.85
CA VAL A 155 12.04 4.05 15.93
C VAL A 155 13.31 4.17 15.07
N ALA A 156 14.49 4.07 15.68
CA ALA A 156 15.76 4.11 14.94
C ALA A 156 15.87 2.96 13.92
N ARG A 157 15.39 1.76 14.25
CA ARG A 157 15.35 0.63 13.30
C ARG A 157 14.37 0.84 12.16
N LEU A 158 13.25 1.53 12.39
CA LEU A 158 12.31 1.90 11.33
C LEU A 158 12.99 2.82 10.31
N TYR A 159 13.65 3.89 10.75
CA TYR A 159 14.40 4.78 9.86
C TYR A 159 15.52 4.04 9.11
N ALA A 160 16.32 3.24 9.82
CA ALA A 160 17.39 2.45 9.18
C ALA A 160 16.84 1.46 8.14
N SER A 161 15.62 0.95 8.33
CA SER A 161 14.95 0.06 7.37
C SER A 161 14.52 0.83 6.11
N VAL A 162 14.05 2.07 6.26
CA VAL A 162 13.72 2.95 5.12
C VAL A 162 14.99 3.24 4.33
N ASP A 163 16.07 3.67 4.97
CA ASP A 163 17.35 3.98 4.30
C ASP A 163 17.88 2.76 3.53
N ALA A 164 17.96 1.60 4.20
CA ALA A 164 18.43 0.37 3.58
C ALA A 164 17.54 -0.10 2.42
N TYR A 165 16.23 0.15 2.50
CA TYR A 165 15.30 -0.16 1.42
C TYR A 165 15.51 0.77 0.22
N LEU A 166 15.65 2.08 0.43
CA LEU A 166 15.91 3.04 -0.64
C LEU A 166 17.26 2.76 -1.34
N ASP A 167 18.31 2.48 -0.57
CA ASP A 167 19.61 2.07 -1.08
C ASP A 167 19.53 0.77 -1.88
N GLY A 168 18.74 -0.19 -1.41
CA GLY A 168 18.51 -1.45 -2.09
C GLY A 168 17.76 -1.27 -3.42
N LEU A 169 16.75 -0.40 -3.42
CA LEU A 169 15.91 -0.10 -4.58
C LEU A 169 16.70 0.59 -5.69
N ALA A 170 17.53 1.57 -5.32
CA ALA A 170 18.37 2.33 -6.24
C ALA A 170 19.38 1.46 -7.04
N ARG A 171 19.69 0.26 -6.54
CA ARG A 171 20.62 -0.68 -7.20
C ARG A 171 20.02 -1.37 -8.43
N PHE A 172 18.69 -1.43 -8.56
CA PHE A 172 18.06 -2.16 -9.67
C PHE A 172 16.96 -1.38 -10.39
N THR A 173 16.58 -0.20 -9.92
CA THR A 173 15.64 0.66 -10.64
C THR A 173 15.91 2.14 -10.33
N ARG A 174 15.49 3.01 -11.25
CA ARG A 174 15.41 4.45 -11.00
C ARG A 174 13.99 4.78 -10.57
N VAL A 175 13.86 5.59 -9.52
CA VAL A 175 12.57 6.03 -9.02
C VAL A 175 12.51 7.55 -9.00
N THR A 176 11.30 8.07 -9.19
CA THR A 176 10.98 9.47 -8.92
C THR A 176 10.13 9.50 -7.66
N PHE A 177 10.57 10.24 -6.65
CA PHE A 177 9.77 10.42 -5.44
C PHE A 177 8.66 11.41 -5.72
N ALA A 178 7.45 11.06 -5.30
CA ALA A 178 6.25 11.85 -5.49
C ALA A 178 5.31 11.62 -4.30
N THR A 179 4.54 12.64 -3.95
CA THR A 179 3.33 12.48 -3.15
C THR A 179 2.29 11.66 -3.92
N ILE A 180 1.28 11.14 -3.22
CA ILE A 180 0.20 10.36 -3.85
C ILE A 180 -0.53 11.19 -4.92
N SER A 181 -0.74 12.49 -4.67
CA SER A 181 -1.37 13.39 -5.63
C SER A 181 -0.52 13.64 -6.87
N GLU A 182 0.79 13.83 -6.71
CA GLU A 182 1.73 13.96 -7.84
C GLU A 182 1.81 12.64 -8.64
N ALA A 183 1.87 11.49 -7.96
CA ALA A 183 1.87 10.19 -8.61
C ALA A 183 0.58 9.98 -9.43
N ALA A 184 -0.58 10.33 -8.89
CA ALA A 184 -1.84 10.28 -9.64
C ALA A 184 -1.80 11.17 -10.89
N ALA A 185 -1.28 12.39 -10.79
CA ALA A 185 -1.13 13.29 -11.94
C ALA A 185 -0.18 12.72 -13.01
N LEU A 186 0.94 12.12 -12.59
CA LEU A 186 1.95 11.54 -13.49
C LEU A 186 1.47 10.25 -14.18
N LEU A 187 0.68 9.43 -13.48
CA LEU A 187 0.34 8.07 -13.92
C LEU A 187 -1.03 7.95 -14.56
N CYS A 188 -1.98 8.82 -14.19
CA CYS A 188 -3.37 8.78 -14.67
C CYS A 188 -3.78 10.05 -15.42
N GLY A 189 -2.85 11.00 -15.61
CA GLY A 189 -3.11 12.42 -15.86
C GLY A 189 -4.34 12.77 -16.71
N ASP A 190 -5.13 13.71 -16.20
CA ASP A 190 -5.83 14.69 -17.00
C ASP A 190 -4.87 15.86 -17.31
N SER A 191 -4.91 16.41 -18.53
CA SER A 191 -4.10 17.58 -18.95
C SER A 191 -4.51 18.92 -18.28
N ALA A 192 -5.06 18.90 -17.07
CA ALA A 192 -5.54 20.09 -16.38
C ALA A 192 -4.59 20.50 -15.24
N THR A 193 -3.60 21.32 -15.60
CA THR A 193 -2.95 22.37 -14.78
C THR A 193 -2.87 22.11 -13.28
N LEU A 194 -1.70 21.65 -12.84
CA LEU A 194 -1.18 21.94 -11.51
C LEU A 194 -0.94 23.46 -11.43
N GLU A 195 -1.88 24.21 -10.88
CA GLU A 195 -1.57 25.54 -10.35
C GLU A 195 -0.72 25.35 -9.09
N PRO A 196 0.51 25.88 -9.03
CA PRO A 196 1.33 25.80 -7.83
C PRO A 196 0.69 26.64 -6.73
N HIS A 197 0.31 26.00 -5.62
CA HIS A 197 0.01 26.73 -4.39
C HIS A 197 1.24 27.51 -3.97
N ALA A 198 1.17 28.83 -4.13
CA ALA A 198 2.20 29.77 -3.77
C ALA A 198 2.60 29.59 -2.29
N SER A 199 3.89 29.30 -2.08
CA SER A 199 4.51 29.29 -0.76
C SER A 199 4.46 30.70 -0.16
N ALA A 200 3.71 30.87 0.93
CA ALA A 200 3.70 32.08 1.73
C ALA A 200 5.03 32.20 2.48
N THR A 201 6.05 32.74 1.81
CA THR A 201 7.26 33.25 2.48
C THR A 201 7.03 34.73 2.74
N GLY A 202 6.58 35.05 3.95
CA GLY A 202 6.39 36.41 4.43
C GLY A 202 6.92 36.54 5.84
N VAL A 203 8.24 36.63 5.98
CA VAL A 203 8.89 37.17 7.17
C VAL A 203 9.71 38.38 6.71
N ARG A 204 9.26 39.56 7.11
CA ARG A 204 10.09 40.75 7.28
C ARG A 204 10.29 40.96 8.76
#